data_AF-A0A1Y1S8M9-F1
#
_entry.id   AF-A0A1Y1S8M9-F1
#
_cell.length_a   1.000
_cell.length_b   1.000
_cell.length_c   1.000
_cell.angle_alpha   90.00
_cell.angle_beta   90.00
_cell.angle_gamma   90.00
#
_symmetry.space_group_name_H-M   'P 1'
#
loop_
_entity.id
_entity.type
_entity.pdbx_description
1 polymer ?
#
loop_
_entity_poly.entity_id
_entity_poly.type
_entity_poly.pdbx_seq_one_letter_code
_entity_poly.pdbx_strand_id
1 'polypeptide(L)'
;MEKHLNISGLEAQIETLLAKKEFKSRNDMRLYLKNIHLLINKYELELYQSHDEKAQNKVNDYREMANKIFLLNKNIKSDEKESQETYKEEGIETLKMLNTQLMLADINQKQLEKGTIKIESLDYTNTDILREIQKANTKIKTLKDKERGEVSQIKRAYKFLLLICLLILCDKIYIRFIRPSINLYRRFKPINNDETGANSLHDAEREEL
;
A
#
# COMPACT_ATOMS: atom_id res chain seq x y z
N MET A 1 -1.59 24.17 -13.18
CA MET A 1 -1.09 25.56 -13.27
C MET A 1 -1.48 26.40 -12.02
N GLU A 2 -1.74 25.79 -10.86
CA GLU A 2 -2.32 26.51 -9.69
C GLU A 2 -1.39 26.66 -8.47
N LYS A 3 -0.20 26.05 -8.46
CA LYS A 3 0.70 26.09 -7.27
C LYS A 3 1.48 27.40 -7.10
N HIS A 4 1.67 28.19 -8.15
CA HIS A 4 2.49 29.41 -8.08
C HIS A 4 1.80 30.59 -7.37
N LEU A 5 0.47 30.56 -7.20
CA LEU A 5 -0.25 31.66 -6.56
C LEU A 5 -0.06 31.73 -5.03
N ASN A 6 0.30 30.63 -4.37
CA ASN A 6 0.39 30.60 -2.90
C ASN A 6 1.77 31.04 -2.38
N ILE A 7 2.83 30.79 -3.15
CA ILE A 7 4.22 31.09 -2.78
C ILE A 7 4.44 32.61 -2.67
N SER A 8 3.93 33.38 -3.64
CA SER A 8 4.02 34.86 -3.63
C SER A 8 3.28 35.49 -2.45
N GLY A 9 2.15 34.88 -2.03
CA GLY A 9 1.38 35.36 -0.88
C GLY A 9 2.09 35.11 0.47
N LEU A 10 2.85 34.02 0.58
CA LEU A 10 3.66 33.71 1.76
C LEU A 10 4.89 34.61 1.85
N GLU A 11 5.56 34.88 0.72
CA GLU A 11 6.71 35.78 0.64
C GLU A 11 6.36 37.19 1.14
N ALA A 12 5.25 37.76 0.64
CA ALA A 12 4.77 39.09 1.07
C ALA A 12 4.41 39.14 2.57
N GLN A 13 3.88 38.05 3.13
CA GLN A 13 3.56 37.96 4.57
C GLN A 13 4.81 37.89 5.44
N ILE A 14 5.84 37.17 4.99
CA ILE A 14 7.12 37.11 5.70
C ILE A 14 7.78 38.48 5.70
N GLU A 15 7.83 39.17 4.55
CA GLU A 15 8.46 40.48 4.43
C GLU A 15 7.76 41.57 5.26
N THR A 16 6.42 41.57 5.27
CA THR A 16 5.64 42.50 6.11
C THR A 16 5.85 42.25 7.60
N LEU A 17 5.99 41.00 8.02
CA LEU A 17 6.29 40.68 9.41
C LEU A 17 7.76 40.96 9.78
N LEU A 18 8.71 40.75 8.87
CA LEU A 18 10.10 41.10 9.12
C LEU A 18 10.33 42.63 9.21
N ALA A 19 9.41 43.44 8.70
CA ALA A 19 9.48 44.90 8.79
C ALA A 19 9.14 45.47 10.18
N LYS A 20 8.48 44.71 11.07
CA LYS A 20 8.08 45.19 12.40
C LYS A 20 9.27 45.14 13.37
N LYS A 21 9.60 46.28 13.98
CA LYS A 21 10.81 46.44 14.81
C LYS A 21 10.58 46.62 16.31
N GLU A 22 9.34 46.83 16.74
CA GLU A 22 9.01 47.17 18.13
C GLU A 22 8.04 46.17 18.76
N PHE A 23 8.34 45.76 20.00
CA PHE A 23 7.55 44.82 20.79
C PHE A 23 7.23 45.40 22.17
N LYS A 24 6.01 45.16 22.64
CA LYS A 24 5.55 45.69 23.94
C LYS A 24 5.99 44.83 25.12
N SER A 25 6.23 43.55 24.89
CA SER A 25 6.59 42.57 25.92
C SER A 25 7.45 41.46 25.29
N ARG A 26 8.21 40.76 26.13
CA ARG A 26 9.00 39.59 25.72
C ARG A 26 8.12 38.44 25.21
N ASN A 27 6.92 38.27 25.78
CA ASN A 27 5.95 37.27 25.33
C ASN A 27 5.38 37.61 23.94
N ASP A 28 5.12 38.90 23.69
CA ASP A 28 4.70 39.41 22.38
C ASP A 28 5.79 39.15 21.31
N MET A 29 7.05 39.45 21.63
CA MET A 29 8.20 39.14 20.77
C MET A 29 8.32 37.63 20.48
N ARG A 30 8.16 36.77 21.50
CA ARG A 30 8.28 35.32 21.35
C ARG A 30 7.18 34.74 20.47
N LEU A 31 5.93 35.16 20.68
CA LEU A 31 4.79 34.76 19.87
C LEU A 31 4.97 35.20 18.41
N TYR A 32 5.50 36.42 18.24
CA TYR A 32 5.78 36.99 16.93
C TYR A 32 6.86 36.21 16.15
N LEU A 33 8.00 35.93 16.78
CA LEU A 33 9.08 35.15 16.18
C LEU A 33 8.61 33.73 15.86
N LYS A 34 7.80 33.11 16.73
CA LYS A 34 7.21 31.79 16.47
C LYS A 34 6.35 31.80 15.19
N ASN A 35 5.54 32.84 14.99
CA ASN A 35 4.72 32.99 13.79
C ASN A 35 5.56 33.20 12.53
N ILE A 36 6.61 34.03 12.60
CA ILE A 36 7.56 34.22 11.49
C ILE A 36 8.23 32.91 11.11
N HIS A 37 8.77 32.17 12.08
CA HIS A 37 9.42 30.88 11.83
C HIS A 37 8.46 29.85 11.22
N LEU A 38 7.19 29.84 11.64
CA LEU A 38 6.17 28.97 11.06
C LEU A 38 5.93 29.31 9.58
N LEU A 39 5.83 30.60 9.24
CA LEU A 39 5.64 31.05 7.85
C LEU A 39 6.88 30.75 6.98
N ILE A 40 8.09 30.97 7.49
CA ILE A 40 9.33 30.61 6.80
C ILE A 40 9.38 29.10 6.52
N ASN A 41 9.06 28.27 7.52
CA ASN A 41 9.03 26.81 7.34
C ASN A 41 7.97 26.39 6.32
N LYS A 42 6.80 27.03 6.32
CA LYS A 42 5.76 26.73 5.33
C LYS A 42 6.22 27.10 3.91
N TYR A 43 6.86 28.25 3.75
CA TYR A 43 7.44 28.68 2.48
C TYR A 43 8.54 27.72 2.00
N GLU A 44 9.45 27.31 2.88
CA GLU A 44 10.50 26.33 2.57
C GLU A 44 9.92 24.96 2.15
N LEU A 45 8.85 24.50 2.80
CA LEU A 45 8.21 23.22 2.51
C LEU A 45 7.50 23.23 1.15
N GLU A 46 6.87 24.35 0.79
CA GLU A 46 6.30 24.55 -0.56
C GLU A 46 7.38 24.59 -1.65
N LEU A 47 8.60 25.03 -1.30
CA LEU A 47 9.74 25.13 -2.20
C LEU A 47 10.60 23.87 -2.31
N TYR A 48 10.41 22.90 -1.42
CA TYR A 48 11.22 21.68 -1.37
C TYR A 48 11.19 20.88 -2.69
N GLN A 49 10.14 21.05 -3.50
CA GLN A 49 10.00 20.37 -4.80
C GLN A 49 10.80 21.01 -5.94
N SER A 50 11.20 22.29 -5.84
CA SER A 50 11.76 23.04 -6.97
C SER A 50 13.28 23.13 -7.00
N HIS A 51 14.00 22.72 -5.94
CA HIS A 51 15.48 22.74 -5.85
C HIS A 51 16.15 24.01 -6.41
N ASP A 52 15.56 25.18 -6.21
CA ASP A 52 16.10 26.46 -6.68
C ASP A 52 17.00 27.08 -5.61
N GLU A 53 18.32 27.13 -5.89
CA GLU A 53 19.34 27.70 -4.99
C GLU A 53 19.03 29.15 -4.59
N LYS A 54 18.45 29.95 -5.49
CA LYS A 54 18.15 31.36 -5.21
C LYS A 54 17.12 31.49 -4.10
N ALA A 55 16.14 30.61 -4.10
CA ALA A 55 15.05 30.66 -3.13
C ALA A 55 15.46 30.03 -1.80
N GLN A 56 16.41 29.09 -1.81
CA GLN A 56 17.04 28.59 -0.58
C GLN A 56 17.89 29.66 0.11
N ASN A 57 18.61 30.48 -0.67
CA ASN A 57 19.31 31.65 -0.14
C ASN A 57 18.34 32.67 0.49
N LYS A 58 17.19 32.95 -0.14
CA LYS A 58 16.16 33.81 0.46
C LYS A 58 15.63 33.29 1.80
N VAL A 59 15.42 31.98 1.93
CA VAL A 59 15.00 31.37 3.21
C VAL A 59 16.04 31.62 4.30
N ASN A 60 17.33 31.49 3.97
CA ASN A 60 18.42 31.79 4.90
C ASN A 60 18.44 33.27 5.29
N ASP A 61 18.23 34.18 4.34
CA ASP A 61 18.15 35.63 4.61
C ASP A 61 16.98 35.95 5.57
N TYR A 62 15.80 35.35 5.36
CA TYR A 62 14.66 35.54 6.26
C TYR A 62 14.93 35.02 7.68
N ARG A 63 15.63 33.89 7.81
CA ARG A 63 16.05 33.35 9.12
C ARG A 63 17.07 34.26 9.80
N GLU A 64 18.01 34.83 9.04
CA GLU A 64 18.98 35.77 9.57
C GLU A 64 18.32 37.07 10.05
N MET A 65 17.35 37.60 9.30
CA MET A 65 16.57 38.77 9.69
C MET A 65 15.74 38.51 10.95
N ALA A 66 15.08 37.36 11.07
CA ALA A 66 14.36 36.97 12.29
C ALA A 66 15.29 36.91 13.51
N ASN A 67 16.50 36.38 13.35
CA ASN A 67 17.52 36.35 14.40
C ASN A 67 18.02 37.76 14.77
N LYS A 68 18.18 38.66 13.79
CA LYS A 68 18.51 40.07 14.06
C LYS A 68 17.43 40.76 14.90
N ILE A 69 16.15 40.52 14.60
CA ILE A 69 15.02 41.04 15.38
C ILE A 69 15.10 40.57 16.84
N PHE A 70 15.39 39.28 17.06
CA PHE A 70 15.59 38.73 18.41
C PHE A 70 16.76 39.39 19.14
N LEU A 71 17.92 39.54 18.49
CA LEU A 71 19.10 40.14 19.09
C LEU A 71 18.91 41.61 19.45
N LEU A 72 18.26 42.39 18.58
CA LEU A 72 17.96 43.81 18.81
C LEU A 72 17.01 44.02 20.00
N ASN A 73 16.12 43.06 20.25
CA ASN A 73 15.10 43.14 21.28
C ASN A 73 15.39 42.27 22.52
N LYS A 74 16.61 41.72 22.60
CA LYS A 74 17.06 40.85 23.71
C LYS A 74 17.04 41.56 25.08
N ASN A 75 17.11 42.89 25.08
CA ASN A 75 17.18 43.72 26.29
C ASN A 75 15.81 44.23 26.78
N ILE A 76 14.69 43.79 26.20
CA ILE A 76 13.36 44.10 26.72
C ILE A 76 13.26 43.51 28.13
N LYS A 77 13.12 44.38 29.14
CA LYS A 77 13.05 43.99 30.57
C LYS A 77 11.97 42.94 30.77
N SER A 78 12.38 41.77 31.27
CA SER A 78 11.46 40.75 31.75
C SER A 78 10.88 41.20 33.08
N ASP A 79 9.56 41.17 33.24
CA ASP A 79 8.93 41.28 34.55
C ASP A 79 9.47 40.15 35.45
N GLU A 80 10.26 40.51 36.46
CA GLU A 80 11.13 39.60 37.22
C GLU A 80 10.38 38.53 38.03
N LYS A 81 9.05 38.60 38.11
CA LYS A 81 8.23 37.64 38.87
C LYS A 81 7.86 36.37 38.09
N GLU A 82 7.91 36.36 36.77
CA GLU A 82 7.61 35.17 35.93
C GLU A 82 8.87 34.36 35.55
N SER A 83 10.07 34.88 35.85
CA SER A 83 11.31 34.44 35.20
C SER A 83 12.06 33.27 35.86
N GLN A 84 11.70 32.81 37.07
CA GLN A 84 12.43 31.71 37.73
C GLN A 84 11.73 30.35 37.67
N GLU A 85 10.40 30.31 37.67
CA GLU A 85 9.64 29.05 37.52
C GLU A 85 9.51 28.65 36.05
N THR A 86 9.13 29.58 35.17
CA THR A 86 8.99 29.35 33.73
C THR A 86 10.29 28.90 33.07
N TYR A 87 11.44 29.44 33.48
CA TYR A 87 12.75 29.04 32.94
C TYR A 87 13.18 27.62 33.35
N LYS A 88 12.74 27.14 34.53
CA LYS A 88 13.03 25.77 34.97
C LYS A 88 12.14 24.77 34.24
N GLU A 89 10.85 25.06 34.10
CA GLU A 89 9.93 24.20 33.34
C GLU A 89 10.27 24.19 31.84
N GLU A 90 10.44 25.35 31.22
CA GLU A 90 10.82 25.43 29.80
C GLU A 90 12.21 24.88 29.54
N GLY A 91 13.16 25.01 30.48
CA GLY A 91 14.49 24.41 30.38
C GLY A 91 14.43 22.88 30.39
N ILE A 92 13.60 22.30 31.26
CA ILE A 92 13.40 20.84 31.34
C ILE A 92 12.61 20.34 30.12
N GLU A 93 11.62 21.09 29.66
CA GLU A 93 10.81 20.74 28.49
C GLU A 93 11.62 20.85 27.19
N THR A 94 12.46 21.88 27.04
CA THR A 94 13.40 22.00 25.91
C THR A 94 14.49 20.93 25.96
N LEU A 95 14.99 20.54 27.14
CA LEU A 95 15.89 19.40 27.29
C LEU A 95 15.23 18.08 26.90
N LYS A 96 13.97 17.86 27.29
CA LYS A 96 13.18 16.69 26.86
C LYS A 96 12.93 16.70 25.35
N MET A 97 12.60 17.86 24.78
CA MET A 97 12.39 18.02 23.34
C MET A 97 13.69 17.79 22.56
N LEU A 98 14.82 18.31 23.05
CA LEU A 98 16.15 18.10 22.48
C LEU A 98 16.53 16.62 22.54
N ASN A 99 16.32 15.95 23.69
CA ASN A 99 16.60 14.53 23.83
C ASN A 99 15.72 13.69 22.89
N THR A 100 14.45 14.06 22.73
CA THR A 100 13.53 13.40 21.78
C THR A 100 13.99 13.61 20.34
N GLN A 101 14.40 14.83 19.99
CA GLN A 101 14.94 15.13 18.66
C GLN A 101 16.28 14.43 18.40
N LEU A 102 17.14 14.32 19.42
CA LEU A 102 18.42 13.60 19.33
C LEU A 102 18.17 12.10 19.14
N MET A 103 17.20 11.54 19.86
CA MET A 103 16.78 10.14 19.70
C MET A 103 16.18 9.89 18.32
N LEU A 104 15.33 10.80 17.82
CA LEU A 104 14.78 10.73 16.46
C LEU A 104 15.88 10.89 15.40
N ALA A 105 16.84 11.79 15.62
CA ALA A 105 17.98 11.98 14.75
C ALA A 105 18.89 10.74 14.73
N ASP A 106 19.16 10.11 15.87
CA ASP A 106 19.93 8.86 15.96
C ASP A 106 19.19 7.69 15.29
N ILE A 107 17.86 7.60 15.42
CA ILE A 107 17.04 6.64 14.68
C ILE A 107 17.11 6.90 13.17
N ASN A 108 16.96 8.16 12.75
CA ASN A 108 17.05 8.54 11.34
C ASN A 108 18.46 8.32 10.80
N GLN A 109 19.50 8.58 11.58
CA GLN A 109 20.89 8.33 11.22
C GLN A 109 21.16 6.84 11.12
N LYS A 110 20.66 5.99 12.04
CA LYS A 110 20.74 4.53 11.93
C LYS A 110 19.96 3.98 10.73
N GLN A 111 18.82 4.58 10.39
CA GLN A 111 18.07 4.20 9.19
C GLN A 111 18.79 4.62 7.91
N LEU A 112 19.37 5.82 7.90
CA LEU A 112 20.22 6.32 6.82
C LEU A 112 21.47 5.45 6.70
N GLU A 113 22.19 5.13 7.78
CA GLU A 113 23.33 4.20 7.77
C GLU A 113 22.93 2.82 7.29
N LYS A 114 21.79 2.25 7.70
CA LYS A 114 21.31 0.98 7.13
C LYS A 114 20.97 1.10 5.65
N GLY A 115 20.43 2.23 5.21
CA GLY A 115 20.18 2.55 3.80
C GLY A 115 21.47 2.69 3.02
N THR A 116 22.43 3.46 3.53
CA THR A 116 23.75 3.76 2.97
C THR A 116 24.62 2.51 2.97
N ILE A 117 24.67 1.70 4.02
CA ILE A 117 25.35 0.40 4.03
C ILE A 117 24.69 -0.56 3.04
N LYS A 118 23.36 -0.51 2.87
CA LYS A 118 22.70 -1.28 1.82
C LYS A 118 23.07 -0.78 0.42
N ILE A 119 23.26 0.53 0.24
CA ILE A 119 23.68 1.19 -1.02
C ILE A 119 25.19 1.04 -1.30
N GLU A 120 26.02 1.00 -0.27
CA GLU A 120 27.49 0.85 -0.33
C GLU A 120 27.87 -0.64 -0.45
N SER A 121 27.08 -1.54 0.16
CA SER A 121 27.07 -2.97 -0.22
C SER A 121 26.35 -3.23 -1.55
N LEU A 122 25.71 -2.21 -2.12
CA LEU A 122 25.31 -2.16 -3.53
C LEU A 122 26.43 -1.51 -4.38
N ASP A 123 27.69 -1.91 -4.24
CA ASP A 123 28.72 -1.70 -5.28
C ASP A 123 28.43 -2.63 -6.47
N TYR A 124 27.23 -2.46 -7.04
CA TYR A 124 26.77 -3.29 -8.14
C TYR A 124 27.37 -2.71 -9.39
N THR A 125 28.34 -3.43 -9.94
CA THR A 125 28.62 -3.35 -11.36
C THR A 125 27.30 -3.54 -12.12
N ASN A 126 27.10 -2.88 -13.27
CA ASN A 126 25.87 -3.01 -14.09
C ASN A 126 25.40 -4.47 -14.28
N THR A 127 26.33 -5.43 -14.24
CA THR A 127 26.09 -6.87 -14.31
C THR A 127 25.35 -7.45 -13.10
N ASP A 128 25.58 -6.96 -11.88
CA ASP A 128 24.93 -7.45 -10.67
C ASP A 128 23.49 -6.96 -10.58
N ILE A 129 23.22 -5.73 -11.04
CA ILE A 129 21.85 -5.19 -11.14
C ILE A 129 21.07 -6.03 -12.14
N LEU A 130 21.64 -6.30 -13.31
CA LEU A 130 21.04 -7.17 -14.31
C LEU A 130 20.81 -8.59 -13.78
N ARG A 131 21.72 -9.12 -12.94
CA ARG A 131 21.57 -10.45 -12.34
C ARG A 131 20.43 -10.51 -11.34
N GLU A 132 20.29 -9.52 -10.46
CA GLU A 132 19.16 -9.46 -9.52
C GLU A 132 17.83 -9.18 -10.22
N ILE A 133 17.82 -8.35 -11.27
CA ILE A 133 16.63 -8.17 -12.13
C ILE A 133 16.24 -9.49 -12.81
N GLN A 134 17.22 -10.25 -13.33
CA GLN A 134 16.95 -11.57 -13.91
C GLN A 134 16.44 -12.57 -12.87
N LYS A 135 16.99 -12.58 -11.65
CA LYS A 135 16.47 -13.41 -10.54
C LYS A 135 15.06 -13.00 -10.11
N ALA A 136 14.76 -11.71 -10.08
CA ALA A 136 13.42 -11.22 -9.77
C ALA A 136 12.43 -11.65 -10.86
N ASN A 137 12.81 -11.51 -12.13
CA ASN A 137 12.00 -11.94 -13.27
C ASN A 137 11.76 -13.46 -13.30
N THR A 138 12.76 -14.28 -12.95
CA THR A 138 12.59 -15.73 -12.86
C THR A 138 11.70 -16.12 -11.68
N LYS A 139 11.80 -15.42 -10.54
CA LYS A 139 10.86 -15.59 -9.41
C LYS A 139 9.43 -15.20 -9.80
N ILE A 140 9.22 -14.08 -10.49
CA ILE A 140 7.90 -13.67 -10.96
C ILE A 140 7.32 -14.71 -11.94
N LYS A 141 8.15 -15.24 -12.84
CA LYS A 141 7.71 -16.29 -13.78
C LYS A 141 7.29 -17.57 -13.06
N THR A 142 8.09 -18.03 -12.10
CA THR A 142 7.77 -19.25 -11.32
C THR A 142 6.53 -19.08 -10.45
N LEU A 143 6.29 -17.90 -9.88
CA LEU A 143 5.05 -17.58 -9.16
C LEU A 143 3.83 -17.61 -10.10
N LYS A 144 3.93 -16.98 -11.27
CA LYS A 144 2.85 -17.01 -12.28
C LYS A 144 2.56 -18.42 -12.78
N ASP A 145 3.57 -19.26 -12.95
CA ASP A 145 3.37 -20.65 -13.37
C ASP A 145 2.71 -21.49 -12.28
N LYS A 146 3.01 -21.24 -11.00
CA LYS A 146 2.30 -21.85 -9.87
C LYS A 146 0.84 -21.40 -9.80
N GLU A 147 0.56 -20.10 -9.92
CA GLU A 147 -0.80 -19.56 -9.96
C GLU A 147 -1.62 -20.20 -11.10
N ARG A 148 -1.03 -20.33 -12.29
CA ARG A 148 -1.68 -21.03 -13.42
C ARG A 148 -2.00 -22.49 -13.09
N GLY A 149 -1.12 -23.18 -12.37
CA GLY A 149 -1.33 -24.54 -11.88
C GLY A 149 -2.55 -24.64 -10.95
N GLU A 150 -2.63 -23.75 -9.97
CA GLU A 150 -3.75 -23.68 -9.01
C GLU A 150 -5.07 -23.37 -9.71
N VAL A 151 -5.09 -22.38 -10.60
CA VAL A 151 -6.27 -22.03 -11.40
C VAL A 151 -6.72 -23.21 -12.28
N SER A 152 -5.78 -23.97 -12.85
CA SER A 152 -6.08 -25.15 -13.65
C SER A 152 -6.72 -26.28 -12.83
N GLN A 153 -6.26 -26.48 -11.59
CA GLN A 153 -6.87 -27.45 -10.67
C GLN A 153 -8.30 -27.07 -10.30
N ILE A 154 -8.54 -25.80 -9.97
CA ILE A 154 -9.90 -25.28 -9.69
C ILE A 154 -10.80 -25.47 -10.92
N LYS A 155 -10.30 -25.17 -12.12
CA LYS A 155 -11.05 -25.36 -13.37
C LYS A 155 -11.39 -26.82 -13.64
N ARG A 156 -10.50 -27.76 -13.30
CA ARG A 156 -10.79 -29.21 -13.40
C ARG A 156 -11.87 -29.63 -12.42
N ALA A 157 -11.77 -29.20 -11.16
CA ALA A 157 -12.79 -29.49 -10.14
C ALA A 157 -14.18 -28.98 -10.56
N TYR A 158 -14.26 -27.77 -11.10
CA TYR A 158 -15.50 -27.21 -11.63
C TYR A 158 -16.09 -28.02 -12.81
N LYS A 159 -15.23 -28.51 -13.73
CA LYS A 159 -15.68 -29.38 -14.82
C LYS A 159 -16.26 -30.70 -14.32
N PHE A 160 -15.63 -31.32 -13.31
CA PHE A 160 -16.15 -32.55 -12.70
C PHE A 160 -17.51 -32.32 -12.04
N LEU A 161 -17.66 -31.20 -11.33
CA LEU A 161 -18.94 -30.81 -10.74
C LEU A 161 -20.04 -30.68 -11.82
N LEU A 162 -19.76 -29.96 -12.92
CA LEU A 162 -20.70 -29.84 -14.03
C LEU A 162 -21.08 -31.20 -14.64
N LEU A 163 -20.11 -32.10 -14.79
CA LEU A 163 -20.34 -33.44 -15.35
C LEU A 163 -21.26 -34.26 -14.43
N ILE A 164 -21.04 -34.22 -13.12
CA ILE A 164 -21.91 -34.87 -12.13
C ILE A 164 -23.32 -34.27 -12.17
N CYS A 165 -23.43 -32.94 -12.22
CA CYS A 165 -24.72 -32.27 -12.35
C CYS A 165 -25.47 -32.70 -13.62
N LEU A 166 -24.78 -32.82 -14.76
CA LEU A 166 -25.38 -33.31 -16.00
C LEU A 166 -25.81 -34.77 -15.89
N LEU A 167 -25.01 -35.64 -15.28
CA LEU A 167 -25.38 -37.05 -15.06
C LEU A 167 -26.66 -37.17 -14.23
N ILE A 168 -26.79 -36.41 -13.14
CA ILE A 168 -28.00 -36.39 -12.32
C ILE A 168 -29.20 -35.88 -13.14
N LEU A 169 -29.00 -34.87 -13.97
CA LEU A 169 -30.05 -34.32 -14.83
C LEU A 169 -30.50 -35.33 -15.88
N CYS A 170 -29.55 -36.03 -16.51
CA CYS A 170 -29.81 -37.12 -17.44
C CYS A 170 -30.54 -38.29 -16.78
N ASP A 171 -30.14 -38.69 -15.57
CA ASP A 171 -30.81 -39.76 -14.82
C ASP A 171 -32.28 -39.39 -14.51
N LYS A 172 -32.51 -38.14 -14.07
CA LYS A 172 -33.86 -37.63 -13.82
C LYS A 172 -34.71 -37.56 -15.09
N ILE A 173 -34.12 -37.17 -16.22
CA ILE A 173 -34.80 -37.17 -17.54
C ILE A 173 -35.06 -38.61 -18.00
N TYR A 174 -34.11 -39.53 -17.83
CA TYR A 174 -34.25 -40.94 -18.21
C TYR A 174 -35.36 -41.63 -17.43
N ILE A 175 -35.40 -41.43 -16.10
CA ILE A 175 -36.46 -41.99 -15.26
C ILE A 175 -37.83 -41.39 -15.61
N ARG A 176 -37.89 -40.08 -15.90
CA ARG A 176 -39.16 -39.37 -16.10
C ARG A 176 -39.73 -39.51 -17.52
N PHE A 177 -38.88 -39.57 -18.54
CA PHE A 177 -39.30 -39.67 -19.94
C PHE A 177 -39.14 -41.09 -20.47
N ILE A 178 -37.95 -41.66 -20.34
CA ILE A 178 -37.61 -42.92 -21.01
C ILE A 178 -38.30 -44.12 -20.35
N ARG A 179 -38.34 -44.21 -19.02
CA ARG A 179 -39.00 -45.31 -18.29
C ARG A 179 -40.50 -45.46 -18.60
N PRO A 180 -41.33 -44.40 -18.59
CA PRO A 180 -42.72 -44.52 -19.01
C PRO A 180 -42.87 -44.79 -20.51
N SER A 181 -42.04 -44.19 -21.38
CA SER A 181 -42.13 -44.48 -22.83
C SER A 181 -41.70 -45.90 -23.19
N ILE A 182 -40.72 -46.51 -22.51
CA ILE A 182 -40.37 -47.93 -22.70
C ILE A 182 -41.50 -48.84 -22.21
N ASN A 183 -42.10 -48.55 -21.06
CA ASN A 183 -43.25 -49.33 -20.58
C ASN A 183 -44.46 -49.19 -21.50
N LEU A 184 -44.71 -47.99 -22.04
CA LEU A 184 -45.76 -47.76 -23.03
C LEU A 184 -45.47 -48.52 -24.33
N TYR A 185 -44.25 -48.44 -24.84
CA TYR A 185 -43.82 -49.15 -26.06
C TYR A 185 -43.91 -50.67 -25.90
N ARG A 186 -43.56 -51.21 -24.72
CA ARG A 186 -43.71 -52.65 -24.41
C ARG A 186 -45.18 -53.07 -24.32
N ARG A 187 -46.07 -52.17 -23.89
CA ARG A 187 -47.52 -52.41 -23.79
C ARG A 187 -48.23 -52.35 -25.15
N PHE A 188 -47.66 -51.63 -26.12
CA PHE A 188 -48.17 -51.52 -27.49
C PHE A 188 -47.40 -52.38 -28.51
N LYS A 189 -46.40 -53.16 -28.08
CA LYS A 189 -45.75 -54.13 -28.97
C LYS A 189 -46.73 -55.29 -29.21
N PRO A 190 -47.24 -55.49 -30.44
CA PRO A 190 -48.06 -56.66 -30.72
C PRO A 190 -47.23 -57.92 -30.48
N ILE A 191 -47.81 -58.86 -29.73
CA ILE A 191 -47.31 -60.23 -29.65
C ILE A 191 -47.57 -60.83 -31.03
N ASN A 192 -46.55 -60.84 -31.89
CA ASN A 192 -46.56 -61.72 -33.05
C ASN A 192 -46.39 -63.14 -32.51
N ASN A 193 -47.51 -63.83 -32.36
CA ASN A 193 -47.53 -65.28 -32.31
C ASN A 193 -47.12 -65.78 -33.70
N ASP A 194 -45.86 -66.14 -33.86
CA ASP A 194 -45.47 -67.12 -34.88
C ASP A 194 -45.04 -68.39 -34.14
N GLU A 195 -46.04 -69.22 -33.85
CA GLU A 195 -45.83 -70.65 -33.78
C GLU A 195 -45.57 -71.15 -35.20
N THR A 196 -44.36 -71.64 -35.48
CA THR A 196 -44.16 -72.90 -36.23
C THR A 196 -42.67 -73.25 -36.30
N GLY A 197 -42.36 -74.50 -35.97
CA GLY A 197 -41.16 -75.15 -36.53
C GLY A 197 -40.16 -75.70 -35.53
N ALA A 198 -40.55 -76.77 -34.85
CA ALA A 198 -39.75 -77.97 -34.63
C ALA A 198 -38.23 -77.87 -34.84
N ASN A 199 -37.48 -78.06 -33.76
CA ASN A 199 -36.33 -78.97 -33.78
C ASN A 199 -36.08 -79.53 -32.37
N SER A 200 -36.26 -80.86 -32.26
CA SER A 200 -35.54 -81.82 -31.41
C SER A 200 -34.97 -81.29 -30.09
N LEU A 201 -35.49 -81.64 -28.91
CA LEU A 201 -35.59 -83.03 -28.41
C LEU A 201 -34.32 -83.84 -28.72
N HIS A 202 -33.19 -83.33 -28.23
CA HIS A 202 -32.03 -84.11 -27.82
C HIS A 202 -31.65 -83.57 -26.43
N ASP A 203 -31.26 -84.45 -25.51
CA ASP A 203 -30.91 -84.21 -24.10
C ASP A 203 -31.97 -84.60 -23.06
N ALA A 204 -32.78 -85.61 -23.39
CA ALA A 204 -33.37 -86.52 -22.41
C ALA A 204 -32.88 -87.96 -22.68
N GLU A 205 -31.58 -88.19 -22.57
CA GLU A 205 -30.98 -89.53 -22.42
C GLU A 205 -29.48 -89.37 -22.07
N ARG A 206 -29.19 -89.18 -20.77
CA ARG A 206 -27.93 -89.55 -20.10
C ARG A 206 -28.02 -89.26 -18.59
N GLU A 207 -28.92 -89.98 -17.92
CA GLU A 207 -28.61 -90.53 -16.60
C GLU A 207 -28.51 -92.06 -16.78
N GLU A 208 -27.63 -92.71 -16.01
CA GLU A 208 -27.29 -94.15 -15.97
C GLU A 208 -26.15 -94.66 -16.88
N LEU A 209 -24.91 -94.33 -16.51
CA LEU A 209 -23.77 -95.24 -16.21
C LEU A 209 -22.44 -94.50 -16.12
#